data_AF-A0A1Q6LWW8-F1
#
_entry.id   AF-A0A1Q6LWW8-F1
#
_cell.length_a   1.000
_cell.length_b   1.000
_cell.length_c   1.000
_cell.angle_alpha   90.00
_cell.angle_beta   90.00
_cell.angle_gamma   90.00
#
_symmetry.space_group_name_H-M   'P 1'
#
loop_
_entity.id
_entity.type
_entity.pdbx_description
1 polymer ?
#
loop_
_entity_poly.entity_id
_entity_poly.type
_entity_poly.pdbx_seq_one_letter_code
_entity_poly.pdbx_strand_id
1 'polypeptide(L)'
;MAAFGPAPEPADYPITCLHIAPKQEKFAEELTHRDYLGTLMGLGLERRVLGDILPCGKGAYLFCTAGMAEYIETQLHRLRHTEVTCTRADVLPPHLLPQPEDREVIVPSLRLDVLVGAVYNLSRSSADKFFLQQKVFVNGRCIENRAHTVQPGDKISVRGHGRFTAGAPLRRTKKDRLVVPVEVY
;
A
#
# COMPACT_ATOMS: atom_id res chain seq x y z
N MET A 1 17.62 17.17 16.64
CA MET A 1 18.73 16.96 15.68
C MET A 1 18.38 15.71 14.89
N ALA A 2 17.78 15.86 13.70
CA ALA A 2 17.25 14.73 12.94
C ALA A 2 18.39 14.05 12.19
N ALA A 3 18.63 12.77 12.49
CA ALA A 3 19.62 11.95 11.81
C ALA A 3 19.10 11.61 10.41
N PHE A 4 19.72 12.20 9.38
CA PHE A 4 19.63 11.72 8.00
C PHE A 4 20.70 10.64 7.83
N GLY A 5 20.34 9.39 8.18
CA GLY A 5 21.10 8.22 7.74
C GLY A 5 20.89 7.96 6.24
N PRO A 6 21.76 7.16 5.59
CA PRO A 6 21.51 6.69 4.23
C PRO A 6 20.13 6.01 4.15
N ALA A 7 19.49 6.10 2.99
CA ALA A 7 18.23 5.41 2.75
C ALA A 7 18.42 3.92 3.06
N PRO A 8 17.54 3.29 3.87
CA PRO A 8 17.71 1.88 4.23
C PRO A 8 17.76 1.03 2.96
N GLU A 9 18.79 0.20 2.84
CA GLU A 9 18.89 -0.78 1.78
C GLU A 9 17.81 -1.86 2.00
N PRO A 10 17.28 -2.52 0.95
CA PRO A 10 16.28 -3.58 1.11
C PRO A 10 16.73 -4.73 2.05
N ALA A 11 18.04 -4.87 2.27
CA ALA A 11 18.62 -5.78 3.25
C ALA A 11 18.44 -5.33 4.73
N ASP A 12 18.14 -4.05 4.99
CA ASP A 12 17.99 -3.51 6.34
C ASP A 12 16.66 -3.90 7.02
N TYR A 13 15.71 -4.41 6.24
CA TYR A 13 14.43 -4.90 6.74
C TYR A 13 14.17 -6.31 6.23
N PRO A 14 14.76 -7.34 6.86
CA PRO A 14 14.47 -8.72 6.53
C PRO A 14 13.03 -9.03 6.97
N ILE A 15 12.05 -8.65 6.18
CA ILE A 15 10.62 -8.92 6.40
C ILE A 15 10.25 -10.14 5.57
N THR A 16 9.56 -11.08 6.19
CA THR A 16 9.00 -12.27 5.56
C THR A 16 7.49 -12.28 5.76
N CYS A 17 6.77 -12.74 4.73
CA CYS A 17 5.35 -12.95 4.79
C CYS A 17 5.05 -14.43 5.04
N LEU A 18 4.14 -14.69 5.98
CA LEU A 18 3.66 -16.02 6.32
C LEU A 18 2.17 -16.09 6.01
N HIS A 19 1.75 -17.16 5.35
CA HIS A 19 0.35 -17.49 5.14
C HIS A 19 -0.10 -18.45 6.22
N ILE A 20 -1.09 -18.00 7.01
CA ILE A 20 -1.73 -18.76 8.07
C ILE A 20 -3.08 -19.22 7.53
N ALA A 21 -3.24 -20.53 7.37
CA ALA A 21 -4.47 -21.13 6.88
C ALA A 21 -4.97 -22.20 7.86
N PRO A 22 -6.29 -22.34 8.04
CA PRO A 22 -6.82 -23.45 8.82
C PRO A 22 -6.58 -24.79 8.12
N LYS A 23 -6.20 -25.82 8.88
CA LYS A 23 -6.07 -27.19 8.34
C LYS A 23 -7.39 -27.73 7.79
N GLN A 24 -8.49 -27.34 8.41
CA GLN A 24 -9.84 -27.76 8.04
C GLN A 24 -10.77 -26.55 7.99
N GLU A 25 -10.88 -25.94 6.81
CA GLU A 25 -11.64 -24.70 6.61
C GLU A 25 -13.13 -24.81 7.00
N LYS A 26 -13.74 -25.99 6.84
CA LYS A 26 -15.14 -26.24 7.21
C LYS A 26 -15.43 -26.05 8.70
N PHE A 27 -14.46 -26.34 9.57
CA PHE A 27 -14.59 -26.23 11.03
C PHE A 27 -13.87 -25.00 11.61
N ALA A 28 -13.20 -24.23 10.75
CA ALA A 28 -12.50 -23.03 11.16
C ALA A 28 -13.49 -21.90 11.48
N GLU A 29 -13.22 -21.25 12.61
CA GLU A 29 -13.93 -20.04 13.05
C GLU A 29 -13.47 -18.84 12.21
N GLU A 30 -14.33 -17.82 12.13
CA GLU A 30 -13.90 -16.51 11.64
C GLU A 30 -13.04 -15.83 12.71
N LEU A 31 -11.75 -15.69 12.40
CA LEU A 31 -10.78 -15.09 13.30
C LEU A 31 -10.61 -13.60 13.00
N THR A 32 -10.65 -12.79 14.04
CA THR A 32 -10.38 -11.35 13.93
C THR A 32 -8.88 -11.07 14.04
N HIS A 33 -8.44 -9.90 13.58
CA HIS A 33 -7.04 -9.47 13.76
C HIS A 33 -6.55 -9.57 15.22
N ARG A 34 -7.46 -9.35 16.20
CA ARG A 34 -7.12 -9.44 17.63
C ARG A 34 -6.76 -10.87 18.05
N ASP A 35 -7.32 -11.88 17.38
CA ASP A 35 -7.11 -13.29 17.71
C ASP A 35 -5.75 -13.76 17.25
N TYR A 36 -5.38 -13.41 16.00
CA TYR A 36 -4.02 -13.61 15.50
C TYR A 36 -2.99 -12.97 16.41
N LEU A 37 -3.18 -11.68 16.74
CA LEU A 37 -2.23 -10.97 17.57
C LEU A 37 -2.13 -11.56 18.98
N GLY A 38 -3.27 -11.89 19.61
CA GLY A 38 -3.30 -12.46 20.95
C GLY A 38 -2.55 -13.79 21.04
N THR A 39 -2.74 -14.69 20.06
CA THR A 39 -2.01 -15.96 20.01
C THR A 39 -0.53 -15.76 19.72
N LEU A 40 -0.17 -14.90 18.76
CA LEU A 40 1.24 -14.61 18.45
C LEU A 40 1.98 -14.03 19.67
N MET A 41 1.35 -13.12 20.41
CA MET A 41 1.90 -12.61 21.66
C MET A 41 1.99 -13.71 22.74
N GLY A 42 1.02 -14.63 22.77
CA GLY A 42 1.04 -15.81 23.66
C GLY A 42 2.18 -16.79 23.39
N LEU A 43 2.71 -16.83 22.16
CA LEU A 43 3.95 -17.55 21.82
C LEU A 43 5.22 -16.85 22.35
N GLY A 44 5.08 -15.73 23.07
CA GLY A 44 6.21 -14.93 23.56
C GLY A 44 6.79 -13.98 22.52
N LEU A 45 6.11 -13.79 21.38
CA LEU A 45 6.56 -12.86 20.35
C LEU A 45 6.26 -11.42 20.75
N GLU A 46 7.28 -10.58 20.65
CA GLU A 46 7.11 -9.16 20.87
C GLU A 46 6.42 -8.46 19.70
N ARG A 47 5.63 -7.42 19.97
CA ARG A 47 4.98 -6.64 18.91
C ARG A 47 5.97 -6.06 17.90
N ARG A 48 7.23 -5.81 18.28
CA ARG A 48 8.27 -5.29 17.39
C ARG A 48 8.69 -6.25 16.27
N VAL A 49 8.53 -7.56 16.46
CA VAL A 49 8.89 -8.58 15.45
C VAL A 49 7.72 -8.92 14.54
N LEU A 50 6.52 -8.46 14.89
CA LEU A 50 5.28 -8.68 14.16
C LEU A 50 4.90 -7.40 13.39
N GLY A 51 4.69 -7.53 12.09
CA GLY A 51 4.20 -6.47 11.23
C GLY A 51 2.67 -6.52 11.08
N ASP A 52 2.22 -6.20 9.87
CA ASP A 52 0.82 -6.20 9.51
C ASP A 52 0.24 -7.62 9.49
N ILE A 53 -1.04 -7.73 9.83
CA ILE A 53 -1.82 -8.95 9.69
C ILE A 53 -2.95 -8.61 8.73
N LEU A 54 -3.02 -9.33 7.61
CA LEU A 54 -4.03 -9.18 6.58
C LEU A 54 -4.97 -10.38 6.62
N PRO A 55 -6.12 -10.30 7.32
CA PRO A 55 -7.12 -11.36 7.28
C PRO A 55 -7.62 -11.59 5.85
N CYS A 56 -7.74 -12.85 5.46
CA CYS A 56 -8.16 -13.29 4.14
C CYS A 56 -9.04 -14.52 4.26
N GLY A 57 -10.36 -14.36 4.12
CA GLY A 57 -11.33 -15.43 4.37
C GLY A 57 -11.19 -15.97 5.79
N LYS A 58 -10.93 -17.27 5.94
CA LYS A 58 -10.69 -17.93 7.25
C LYS A 58 -9.22 -18.02 7.67
N GLY A 59 -8.32 -17.43 6.89
CA GLY A 59 -6.89 -17.35 7.17
C GLY A 59 -6.40 -15.90 7.30
N ALA A 60 -5.09 -15.74 7.33
CA ALA A 60 -4.45 -14.43 7.28
C ALA A 60 -3.03 -14.50 6.72
N TYR A 61 -2.55 -13.37 6.22
CA TYR A 61 -1.14 -13.15 5.94
C TYR A 61 -0.52 -12.33 7.06
N LEU A 62 0.57 -12.82 7.63
CA LEU A 62 1.33 -12.16 8.69
C LEU A 62 2.68 -11.73 8.13
N PHE A 63 3.01 -10.45 8.29
CA PHE A 63 4.37 -9.98 8.08
C PHE A 63 5.14 -10.07 9.39
N CYS A 64 6.38 -10.54 9.33
CA CYS A 64 7.25 -10.63 10.49
C CYS A 64 8.72 -10.47 10.08
N THR A 65 9.61 -10.29 11.06
CA THR A 65 11.05 -10.33 10.79
C THR A 65 11.47 -11.75 10.38
N ALA A 66 12.30 -11.88 9.34
CA ALA A 66 12.71 -13.16 8.75
C ALA A 66 13.36 -14.11 9.77
N GLY A 67 14.11 -13.56 10.74
CA GLY A 67 14.71 -14.35 11.83
C GLY A 67 13.68 -15.03 12.74
N MET A 68 12.40 -14.63 12.67
CA MET A 68 11.31 -15.21 13.46
C MET A 68 10.36 -16.06 12.61
N ALA A 69 10.53 -16.08 11.29
CA ALA A 69 9.62 -16.78 10.37
C ALA A 69 9.56 -18.29 10.69
N GLU A 70 10.72 -18.95 10.78
CA GLU A 70 10.80 -20.39 11.08
C GLU A 70 10.23 -20.75 12.46
N TYR A 71 10.43 -19.89 13.45
CA TYR A 71 9.83 -20.08 14.77
C TYR A 71 8.30 -20.00 14.71
N ILE A 72 7.75 -19.01 14.00
CA ILE A 72 6.30 -18.88 13.85
C ILE A 72 5.73 -20.05 13.03
N GLU A 73 6.40 -20.47 11.96
CA GLU A 73 6.00 -21.62 11.14
C GLU A 73 5.92 -22.92 11.97
N THR A 74 6.89 -23.13 12.85
CA THR A 74 7.00 -24.36 13.65
C THR A 74 6.20 -24.33 14.94
N GLN A 75 5.84 -23.17 15.49
CA GLN A 75 5.13 -23.07 16.78
C GLN A 75 3.66 -22.70 16.63
N LEU A 76 3.27 -22.02 15.55
CA LEU A 76 1.90 -21.59 15.34
C LEU A 76 1.04 -22.73 14.78
N HIS A 77 0.52 -23.56 15.68
CA HIS A 77 -0.35 -24.69 15.31
C HIS A 77 -1.83 -24.47 15.58
N ARG A 78 -2.17 -23.55 16.49
CA ARG A 78 -3.56 -23.32 16.90
C ARG A 78 -3.83 -21.85 17.17
N LEU A 79 -4.90 -21.35 16.57
CA LEU A 79 -5.48 -20.03 16.84
C LEU A 79 -6.84 -20.23 17.51
N ARG A 80 -6.98 -19.77 18.76
CA ARG A 80 -8.13 -20.11 19.63
C ARG A 80 -8.41 -21.62 19.67
N HIS A 81 -9.44 -22.09 18.97
CA HIS A 81 -9.83 -23.50 18.84
C HIS A 81 -9.59 -24.07 17.44
N THR A 82 -9.08 -23.27 16.51
CA THR A 82 -8.82 -23.67 15.11
C THR A 82 -7.38 -24.12 14.94
N GLU A 83 -7.16 -25.35 14.45
CA GLU A 83 -5.83 -25.78 14.01
C GLU A 83 -5.44 -25.11 12.70
N VAL A 84 -4.22 -24.56 12.66
CA VAL A 84 -3.70 -23.83 11.51
C VAL A 84 -2.35 -24.40 11.05
N THR A 85 -2.04 -24.17 9.79
CA THR A 85 -0.72 -24.32 9.21
C THR A 85 -0.19 -22.96 8.80
N CYS A 86 1.09 -22.76 9.05
CA CYS A 86 1.78 -21.53 8.74
C CYS A 86 2.92 -21.86 7.75
N THR A 87 2.92 -21.22 6.59
CA THR A 87 3.91 -21.46 5.53
C THR A 87 4.40 -20.13 4.98
N ARG A 88 5.64 -20.07 4.48
CA ARG A 88 6.13 -18.87 3.79
C ARG A 88 5.28 -18.57 2.57
N ALA A 89 4.99 -17.28 2.39
CA ALA A 89 4.31 -16.76 1.24
C ALA A 89 5.23 -15.76 0.54
N ASP A 90 5.74 -16.14 -0.63
CA ASP A 90 6.58 -15.25 -1.45
C ASP A 90 5.73 -14.21 -2.19
N VAL A 91 4.43 -14.47 -2.37
CA VAL A 91 3.50 -13.63 -3.10
C VAL A 91 2.17 -13.52 -2.34
N LEU A 92 1.70 -12.28 -2.16
CA LEU A 92 0.36 -12.02 -1.63
C LEU A 92 -0.69 -12.15 -2.73
N PRO A 93 -1.89 -12.67 -2.42
CA PRO A 93 -3.01 -12.64 -3.33
C PRO A 93 -3.30 -11.21 -3.82
N PRO A 94 -3.53 -11.00 -5.12
CA PRO A 94 -3.74 -9.66 -5.69
C PRO A 94 -4.91 -8.89 -5.08
N HIS A 95 -5.91 -9.58 -4.53
CA HIS A 95 -7.08 -8.98 -3.90
C HIS A 95 -6.81 -8.45 -2.47
N LEU A 96 -5.69 -8.85 -1.85
CA LEU A 96 -5.25 -8.31 -0.56
C LEU A 96 -4.40 -7.05 -0.71
N LEU A 97 -3.91 -6.80 -1.93
CA LEU A 97 -3.25 -5.54 -2.26
C LEU A 97 -4.32 -4.51 -2.62
N PRO A 98 -4.13 -3.22 -2.29
CA PRO A 98 -4.95 -2.14 -2.82
C PRO A 98 -4.91 -2.23 -4.35
N GLN A 99 -6.03 -2.62 -4.96
CA GLN A 99 -6.16 -2.66 -6.40
C GLN A 99 -6.34 -1.21 -6.87
N PRO A 100 -5.47 -0.71 -7.77
CA PRO A 100 -5.69 0.61 -8.32
C PRO A 100 -7.02 0.65 -9.07
N GLU A 101 -7.78 1.72 -8.87
CA GLU A 101 -8.93 2.01 -9.69
C GLU A 101 -8.45 2.72 -10.97
N ASP A 102 -8.63 2.06 -12.11
CA ASP A 102 -8.35 2.63 -13.43
C ASP A 102 -9.39 3.71 -13.76
N ARG A 103 -8.92 4.94 -13.97
CA ARG A 103 -9.77 6.08 -14.35
C ARG A 103 -9.13 6.83 -15.51
N GLU A 104 -9.95 7.48 -16.32
CA GLU A 104 -9.48 8.43 -17.32
C GLU A 104 -9.79 9.85 -16.87
N VAL A 105 -8.80 10.73 -16.93
CA VAL A 105 -8.97 12.16 -16.68
C VAL A 105 -8.71 12.98 -17.94
N ILE A 106 -9.56 13.98 -18.17
CA ILE A 106 -9.44 14.88 -19.31
C ILE A 106 -8.79 16.19 -18.83
N VAL A 107 -7.55 16.41 -19.22
CA VAL A 107 -6.75 17.55 -18.77
C VAL A 107 -6.21 18.38 -19.93
N PRO A 108 -6.08 19.71 -19.80
CA PRO A 108 -5.46 20.54 -20.83
C PRO A 108 -3.94 20.31 -20.97
N SER A 109 -3.27 19.75 -19.96
CA SER A 109 -1.82 19.51 -19.96
C SER A 109 -1.43 18.50 -18.88
N LEU A 110 -0.21 17.95 -18.97
CA LEU A 110 0.38 17.04 -17.97
C LEU A 110 0.99 17.78 -16.76
N ARG A 111 0.49 18.98 -16.44
CA ARG A 111 0.95 19.70 -15.26
C ARG A 111 0.43 19.03 -14.00
N LEU A 112 1.27 18.98 -12.97
CA LEU A 112 0.98 18.32 -11.71
C LEU A 112 -0.25 18.92 -11.00
N ASP A 113 -0.40 20.24 -10.99
CA ASP A 113 -1.57 20.91 -10.40
C ASP A 113 -2.89 20.56 -11.12
N VAL A 114 -2.84 20.50 -12.44
CA VAL A 114 -3.99 20.14 -13.29
C VAL A 114 -4.38 18.67 -13.09
N LEU A 115 -3.41 17.76 -13.05
CA LEU A 115 -3.65 16.34 -12.82
C LEU A 115 -4.22 16.09 -11.42
N VAL A 116 -3.61 16.66 -10.37
CA VAL A 116 -4.10 16.55 -8.99
C VAL A 116 -5.54 17.08 -8.88
N GLY A 117 -5.84 18.22 -9.51
CA GLY A 117 -7.19 18.77 -9.55
C GLY A 117 -8.20 17.86 -10.23
N ALA A 118 -7.84 17.27 -11.37
CA ALA A 118 -8.71 16.41 -12.16
C ALA A 118 -8.95 15.03 -11.51
N VAL A 119 -7.95 14.44 -10.86
CA VAL A 119 -8.07 13.12 -10.22
C VAL A 119 -8.93 13.18 -8.96
N TYR A 120 -8.70 14.20 -8.12
CA TYR A 120 -9.37 14.34 -6.82
C TYR A 120 -10.57 15.32 -6.84
N ASN A 121 -11.03 15.73 -8.02
CA ASN A 121 -12.11 16.71 -8.20
C ASN A 121 -11.93 17.99 -7.36
N LEU A 122 -10.68 18.47 -7.26
CA LEU A 122 -10.36 19.68 -6.52
C LEU A 122 -10.48 20.91 -7.42
N SER A 123 -11.02 22.00 -6.86
CA SER A 123 -10.91 23.31 -7.50
C SER A 123 -9.43 23.73 -7.58
N ARG A 124 -9.13 24.62 -8.52
CA ARG A 124 -7.76 25.13 -8.71
C ARG A 124 -7.19 25.76 -7.43
N SER A 125 -8.02 26.53 -6.71
CA SER A 125 -7.64 27.16 -5.44
C SER A 125 -7.42 26.15 -4.31
N SER A 126 -8.13 25.01 -4.34
CA SER A 126 -7.91 23.93 -3.38
C SER A 126 -6.63 23.16 -3.68
N ALA A 127 -6.39 22.77 -4.94
CA ALA A 127 -5.15 22.11 -5.35
C ALA A 127 -3.93 22.96 -4.96
N ASP A 128 -3.99 24.26 -5.23
CA ASP A 128 -2.97 25.25 -4.90
C ASP A 128 -2.54 25.22 -3.42
N LYS A 129 -3.49 25.07 -2.49
CA LYS A 129 -3.20 25.01 -1.05
C LYS A 129 -2.31 23.82 -0.70
N PHE A 130 -2.49 22.67 -1.35
CA PHE A 130 -1.68 21.48 -1.08
C PHE A 130 -0.22 21.67 -1.50
N PHE A 131 0.04 22.38 -2.59
CA PHE A 131 1.40 22.72 -2.99
C PHE A 131 2.07 23.69 -2.01
N LEU A 132 1.34 24.73 -1.56
CA LEU A 132 1.85 25.67 -0.55
C LEU A 132 2.14 25.00 0.78
N GLN A 133 1.36 23.99 1.13
CA GLN A 133 1.54 23.20 2.35
C GLN A 133 2.55 22.05 2.18
N GLN A 134 3.26 21.95 1.05
CA GLN A 134 4.23 20.88 0.77
C GLN A 134 3.64 19.47 0.94
N LYS A 135 2.38 19.30 0.52
CA LYS A 135 1.62 18.06 0.66
C LYS A 135 1.60 17.19 -0.60
N VAL A 136 2.22 17.64 -1.69
CA VAL A 136 2.27 16.94 -2.97
C VAL A 136 3.67 16.39 -3.21
N PHE A 137 3.74 15.10 -3.52
CA PHE A 137 4.98 14.38 -3.75
C PHE A 137 4.93 13.67 -5.10
N VAL A 138 6.03 13.65 -5.82
CA VAL A 138 6.23 12.86 -7.05
C VAL A 138 7.40 11.92 -6.82
N ASN A 139 7.19 10.61 -6.97
CA ASN A 139 8.19 9.57 -6.72
C ASN A 139 8.88 9.72 -5.35
N GLY A 140 8.11 10.12 -4.32
CA GLY A 140 8.59 10.33 -2.95
C GLY A 140 9.27 11.68 -2.69
N ARG A 141 9.48 12.54 -3.70
CA ARG A 141 10.06 13.88 -3.54
C ARG A 141 8.96 14.93 -3.46
N CYS A 142 9.06 15.85 -2.50
CA CYS A 142 8.10 16.96 -2.39
C CYS A 142 8.29 17.91 -3.58
N ILE A 143 7.20 18.23 -4.28
CA ILE A 143 7.22 19.14 -5.41
C ILE A 143 6.39 20.37 -5.07
N GLU A 144 7.07 21.52 -4.96
CA GLU A 144 6.43 22.83 -4.75
C GLU A 144 6.00 23.47 -6.07
N ASN A 145 6.74 23.17 -7.15
CA ASN A 145 6.44 23.71 -8.47
C ASN A 145 5.19 23.04 -9.08
N ARG A 146 4.06 23.73 -9.00
CA ARG A 146 2.77 23.34 -9.60
C ARG A 146 2.82 23.04 -11.09
N ALA A 147 3.66 23.79 -11.82
CA ALA A 147 3.83 23.64 -13.26
C ALA A 147 4.77 22.49 -13.63
N HIS A 148 5.26 21.72 -12.66
CA HIS A 148 6.02 20.51 -12.91
C HIS A 148 5.26 19.60 -13.87
N THR A 149 5.93 19.20 -14.94
CA THR A 149 5.36 18.29 -15.94
C THR A 149 5.54 16.86 -15.47
N VAL A 150 4.44 16.16 -15.29
CA VAL A 150 4.40 14.76 -14.86
C VAL A 150 4.77 13.88 -16.05
N GLN A 151 5.69 12.94 -15.83
CA GLN A 151 6.05 11.95 -16.83
C GLN A 151 5.15 10.71 -16.71
N PRO A 152 4.87 10.00 -17.82
CA PRO A 152 4.18 8.72 -17.76
C PRO A 152 4.90 7.75 -16.81
N GLY A 153 4.15 7.13 -15.90
CA GLY A 153 4.66 6.22 -14.87
C GLY A 153 5.02 6.89 -13.55
N ASP A 154 4.98 8.23 -13.45
CA ASP A 154 5.23 8.93 -12.19
C ASP A 154 4.14 8.58 -11.16
N LYS A 155 4.58 8.35 -9.91
CA LYS A 155 3.71 8.15 -8.75
C LYS A 155 3.51 9.46 -8.00
N ILE A 156 2.30 9.99 -8.04
CA ILE A 156 1.90 11.21 -7.35
C ILE A 156 1.25 10.82 -6.02
N SER A 157 1.69 11.42 -4.93
CA SER A 157 1.09 11.25 -3.60
C SER A 157 0.63 12.60 -3.07
N VAL A 158 -0.63 12.70 -2.66
CA VAL A 158 -1.20 13.92 -2.06
C VAL A 158 -1.66 13.59 -0.65
N ARG A 159 -1.01 14.20 0.34
CA ARG A 159 -1.33 13.96 1.76
C ARG A 159 -2.78 14.35 2.04
N GLY A 160 -3.56 13.39 2.54
CA GLY A 160 -4.99 13.53 2.85
C GLY A 160 -5.94 13.14 1.71
N HIS A 161 -5.43 12.84 0.51
CA HIS A 161 -6.26 12.47 -0.65
C HIS A 161 -5.88 11.10 -1.25
N GLY A 162 -4.67 10.60 -1.00
CA GLY A 162 -4.24 9.28 -1.47
C GLY A 162 -3.11 9.37 -2.47
N ARG A 163 -3.02 8.36 -3.35
CA ARG A 163 -1.94 8.26 -4.36
C ARG A 163 -2.52 7.92 -5.72
N PHE A 164 -1.85 8.34 -6.78
CA PHE A 164 -2.18 7.88 -8.12
C PHE A 164 -0.93 7.81 -9.00
N THR A 165 -0.96 6.93 -9.99
CA THR A 165 0.04 6.86 -11.06
C THR A 165 -0.55 7.46 -12.32
N ALA A 166 0.17 8.35 -12.99
CA ALA A 166 -0.27 8.93 -14.27
C ALA A 166 0.36 8.17 -15.44
N GLY A 167 -0.45 7.67 -16.37
CA GLY A 167 0.02 7.03 -17.59
C GLY A 167 0.29 8.00 -18.74
N ALA A 168 0.63 7.45 -19.90
CA ALA A 168 0.83 8.24 -21.11
C ALA A 168 -0.52 8.73 -21.67
N PRO A 169 -0.60 9.96 -22.22
CA PRO A 169 -1.82 10.43 -22.88
C PRO A 169 -2.26 9.47 -24.00
N LEU A 170 -3.48 8.95 -23.91
CA LEU A 170 -4.03 8.00 -24.89
C LEU A 170 -4.43 8.70 -26.18
N ARG A 171 -5.06 9.88 -26.05
CA ARG A 171 -5.62 10.63 -27.17
C ARG A 171 -5.84 12.09 -26.82
N ARG A 172 -6.17 12.89 -27.85
CA ARG A 172 -6.65 14.26 -27.72
C ARG A 172 -8.13 14.36 -28.07
N THR A 173 -8.87 15.16 -27.32
CA THR A 173 -10.27 15.50 -27.61
C THR A 173 -10.35 16.55 -28.73
N LYS A 174 -11.55 16.75 -29.30
CA LYS A 174 -11.80 17.80 -30.33
C LYS A 174 -11.45 19.23 -29.86
N LYS A 175 -11.34 19.46 -28.55
CA LYS A 175 -10.97 20.75 -27.94
C LYS A 175 -9.51 20.78 -27.49
N ASP A 176 -8.66 19.95 -28.08
CA ASP A 176 -7.21 19.82 -27.80
C ASP A 176 -6.86 19.50 -26.34
N ARG A 177 -7.76 18.85 -25.60
CA ARG A 177 -7.47 18.32 -24.25
C ARG A 177 -6.96 16.90 -24.31
N LEU A 178 -6.00 16.57 -23.45
CA LEU A 178 -5.43 15.24 -23.30
C LEU A 178 -6.38 14.34 -22.50
N VAL A 179 -6.55 13.09 -22.94
CA VAL A 179 -7.15 12.02 -22.15
C VAL A 179 -6.01 11.18 -21.58
N VAL A 180 -5.89 11.17 -20.26
CA VAL A 180 -4.78 10.54 -19.54
C VAL A 180 -5.34 9.43 -18.65
N PRO A 181 -4.83 8.18 -18.76
CA PRO A 181 -5.18 7.11 -17.86
C PRO A 181 -4.46 7.32 -16.53
N VAL A 182 -5.15 7.09 -15.43
CA VAL A 182 -4.61 7.18 -14.08
C VAL A 182 -5.04 5.96 -13.28
N GLU A 183 -4.12 5.46 -12.48
CA GLU A 183 -4.36 4.39 -11.52
C GLU A 183 -4.44 5.01 -10.13
N VAL A 184 -5.61 5.02 -9.48
CA VAL A 184 -5.80 5.64 -8.16
C VAL A 184 -5.75 4.57 -7.06
N TYR A 185 -4.94 4.81 -6.02
CA TYR A 185 -4.67 3.90 -4.90
C TYR A 185 -5.11 4.49 -3.56
#